data_AF-A0A352S2K6-F1
#
_entry.id   AF-A0A352S2K6-F1
#
_cell.length_a   1.000
_cell.length_b   1.000
_cell.length_c   1.000
_cell.angle_alpha   90.00
_cell.angle_beta   90.00
_cell.angle_gamma   90.00
#
_symmetry.space_group_name_H-M   'P 1'
#
loop_
_entity.id
_entity.type
_entity.pdbx_description
1 polymer ?
#
loop_
_entity_poly.entity_id
_entity_poly.type
_entity_poly.pdbx_seq_one_letter_code
_entity_poly.pdbx_strand_id
1 'polypeptide(L)'
;NVNGTLTARVVVSQRVPQGMCLMYHAQEKIVNVPGAETSGMRGGIHNSVTRTVTKPTHMIGGYAQLAYGFNYYGTVGSNRDEFVILRKMNKVD
;
A
#
# COMPACT_ATOMS: atom_id res chain seq x y z
N ASN A 1 9.20 2.77 1.63
CA ASN A 1 9.15 4.11 2.24
C ASN A 1 9.39 3.93 3.73
N VAL A 2 8.94 4.84 4.60
CA VAL A 2 9.12 4.71 6.05
C VAL A 2 8.32 3.55 6.67
N ASN A 3 7.23 3.12 6.02
CA ASN A 3 6.35 2.06 6.56
C ASN A 3 6.96 0.66 6.35
N GLY A 4 7.67 0.48 5.23
CA GLY A 4 8.29 -0.79 4.89
C GLY A 4 8.71 -0.87 3.43
N THR A 5 8.93 -2.10 2.97
CA THR A 5 9.58 -2.40 1.69
C THR A 5 8.99 -3.64 1.03
N LEU A 6 8.90 -3.64 -0.29
CA LEU A 6 8.46 -4.79 -1.09
C LEU A 6 9.39 -4.99 -2.28
N THR A 7 9.40 -6.21 -2.82
CA THR A 7 10.16 -6.59 -4.01
C THR A 7 9.22 -7.15 -5.07
N ALA A 8 9.35 -6.70 -6.30
CA ALA A 8 8.53 -7.16 -7.42
C ALA A 8 9.28 -7.02 -8.74
N ARG A 9 8.81 -7.71 -9.78
CA ARG A 9 9.23 -7.47 -11.16
C ARG A 9 8.43 -6.31 -11.76
N VAL A 10 9.13 -5.41 -12.44
CA VAL A 10 8.49 -4.26 -13.08
C VAL A 10 7.89 -4.65 -14.43
N VAL A 11 6.73 -4.09 -14.75
CA VAL A 11 6.14 -4.12 -16.09
C VAL A 11 6.15 -2.70 -16.63
N VAL A 12 6.96 -2.45 -17.65
CA VAL A 12 7.06 -1.14 -18.31
C VAL A 12 5.97 -1.05 -19.37
N SER A 13 5.17 0.02 -19.33
CA SER A 13 4.07 0.20 -20.28
C SER A 13 3.81 1.67 -20.55
N GLN A 14 3.65 2.03 -21.82
CA GLN A 14 3.33 3.38 -22.28
C GLN A 14 2.01 3.92 -21.69
N ARG A 15 1.08 3.03 -21.32
CA ARG A 15 -0.23 3.41 -20.79
C ARG A 15 -0.17 4.02 -19.37
N VAL A 16 0.94 3.83 -18.65
CA VAL A 16 1.08 4.33 -17.28
C VAL A 16 1.72 5.71 -17.35
N PRO A 17 1.02 6.78 -16.94
CA PRO A 17 1.55 8.13 -17.03
C PRO A 17 2.73 8.33 -16.08
N GLN A 18 3.58 9.29 -16.41
CA GLN A 18 4.74 9.62 -15.61
C GLN A 18 4.34 10.12 -14.22
N GLY A 19 5.10 9.73 -13.19
CA GLY A 19 4.89 10.14 -11.80
C GLY A 19 4.03 9.17 -10.99
N MET A 20 3.44 8.14 -11.61
CA MET A 20 2.72 7.09 -10.89
C MET A 20 3.31 5.70 -11.12
N CYS A 21 3.06 4.80 -10.16
CA CYS A 21 3.32 3.38 -10.29
C CYS A 21 2.06 2.61 -9.89
N LEU A 22 1.81 1.48 -10.53
CA LEU A 22 0.68 0.62 -10.26
C LEU A 22 1.17 -0.76 -9.86
N MET A 23 0.84 -1.16 -8.63
CA MET A 23 0.84 -2.55 -8.20
C MET A 23 -0.62 -2.97 -8.04
N TYR A 24 -1.07 -3.92 -8.86
CA TYR A 24 -2.44 -4.41 -8.77
C TYR A 24 -2.71 -4.98 -7.37
N HIS A 25 -3.92 -4.86 -6.86
CA HIS A 25 -4.18 -5.21 -5.46
C HIS A 25 -3.92 -6.70 -5.17
N ALA A 26 -3.36 -6.97 -3.99
CA ALA A 26 -3.26 -8.29 -3.38
C ALA A 26 -2.45 -9.37 -4.15
N GLN A 27 -1.19 -9.07 -4.51
CA GLN A 27 -0.22 -10.17 -4.67
C GLN A 27 0.33 -10.58 -3.31
N GLU A 28 0.30 -11.89 -3.05
CA GLU A 28 0.78 -12.47 -1.80
C GLU A 28 2.30 -12.61 -1.76
N LYS A 29 2.82 -12.80 -0.55
CA LYS A 29 4.26 -12.95 -0.28
C LYS A 29 4.79 -14.36 -0.54
N ILE A 30 3.93 -15.32 -0.88
CA ILE A 30 4.29 -16.75 -0.88
C ILE A 30 5.00 -17.23 -2.16
N VAL A 31 4.72 -16.64 -3.32
CA VAL A 31 5.23 -17.10 -4.63
C VAL A 31 6.14 -16.03 -5.27
N ASN A 32 7.33 -16.43 -5.71
CA ASN A 32 8.26 -15.59 -6.49
C ASN A 32 8.58 -14.22 -5.87
N VAL A 33 8.68 -14.15 -4.54
CA VAL A 33 9.10 -12.96 -3.80
C VAL A 33 10.50 -13.20 -3.19
N PRO A 34 11.56 -12.58 -3.75
CA PRO A 34 12.93 -12.70 -3.24
C PRO A 34 13.13 -11.90 -1.94
N GLY A 35 14.34 -11.96 -1.39
CA GLY A 35 14.77 -11.10 -0.28
C GLY A 35 14.77 -9.60 -0.65
N ALA A 36 14.28 -8.74 0.24
CA ALA A 36 14.42 -7.30 0.10
C ALA A 36 15.78 -6.82 0.61
N GLU A 37 16.59 -6.25 -0.29
CA GLU A 37 17.90 -5.70 0.04
C GLU A 37 17.89 -4.66 1.18
N THR A 38 16.79 -3.92 1.32
CA THR A 38 16.64 -2.85 2.32
C THR A 38 16.29 -3.35 3.71
N SER A 39 15.53 -4.44 3.83
CA SER A 39 15.12 -4.97 5.13
C SER A 39 15.90 -6.23 5.54
N GLY A 40 16.63 -6.87 4.62
CA GLY A 40 17.28 -8.16 4.85
C GLY A 40 16.30 -9.33 5.03
N MET A 41 14.99 -9.08 4.96
CA MET A 41 13.94 -10.07 5.09
C MET A 41 13.29 -10.34 3.74
N ARG A 42 12.48 -11.41 3.64
CA ARG A 42 11.69 -11.66 2.43
C ARG A 42 10.85 -10.42 2.07
N GLY A 43 10.80 -10.07 0.78
CA GLY A 43 10.10 -8.89 0.29
C GLY A 43 8.64 -8.82 0.75
N GLY A 44 8.18 -7.61 1.07
CA GLY A 44 6.81 -7.36 1.50
C GLY A 44 5.78 -7.46 0.37
N ILE A 45 4.55 -7.09 0.71
CA ILE A 45 3.40 -6.98 -0.21
C ILE A 45 3.08 -5.50 -0.46
N HIS A 46 2.13 -5.22 -1.35
CA HIS A 46 1.68 -3.85 -1.63
C HIS A 46 1.28 -3.06 -0.35
N ASN A 47 0.69 -3.71 0.66
CA ASN A 47 0.35 -3.05 1.93
C ASN A 47 1.55 -2.87 2.88
N SER A 48 2.71 -3.48 2.61
CA SER A 48 3.92 -3.28 3.42
C SER A 48 4.49 -1.85 3.31
N VAL A 49 4.04 -1.07 2.32
CA VAL A 49 4.41 0.34 2.17
C VAL A 49 3.30 1.30 2.57
N THR A 50 2.13 0.80 3.00
CA THR A 50 1.00 1.65 3.41
C THR A 50 0.89 1.75 4.92
N ARG A 51 0.25 2.81 5.42
CA ARG A 51 -0.13 2.95 6.84
C ARG A 51 -1.54 3.50 6.97
N THR A 52 -2.30 3.00 7.95
CA THR A 52 -3.62 3.55 8.27
C THR A 52 -3.49 4.99 8.76
N VAL A 53 -4.17 5.91 8.09
CA VAL A 53 -4.34 7.29 8.52
C VAL A 53 -5.83 7.56 8.58
N THR A 54 -6.34 7.91 9.76
CA THR A 54 -7.76 8.14 9.98
C THR A 54 -8.13 9.60 9.74
N LYS A 55 -9.36 9.83 9.26
CA LYS A 55 -9.90 11.18 9.04
C LYS A 55 -10.94 11.50 10.12
N PRO A 56 -10.78 12.57 10.92
CA PRO A 56 -11.72 12.91 11.99
C PRO A 56 -13.17 13.07 11.55
N THR A 57 -13.42 13.52 10.31
CA THR A 57 -14.78 13.63 9.76
C THR A 57 -15.51 12.29 9.71
N HIS A 58 -14.78 11.16 9.64
CA HIS A 58 -15.35 9.81 9.65
C HIS A 58 -15.57 9.24 11.07
N MET A 59 -15.33 10.05 12.10
CA MET A 59 -15.55 9.68 13.52
C MET A 59 -16.75 10.41 14.14
N ILE A 60 -17.47 11.23 13.36
CA ILE A 60 -18.68 11.90 13.83
C ILE A 60 -19.72 10.86 14.25
N GLY A 61 -20.42 11.12 15.35
CA GLY A 61 -21.45 10.24 15.88
C GLY A 61 -22.56 11.04 16.57
N GLY A 62 -23.71 10.39 16.78
CA GLY A 62 -24.85 10.98 17.49
C GLY A 62 -25.55 12.12 16.75
N TYR A 63 -25.36 12.24 15.43
CA TYR A 63 -25.91 13.35 14.64
C TYR A 63 -26.72 12.85 13.43
N ALA A 64 -27.92 12.32 13.69
CA ALA A 64 -28.84 11.79 12.70
C ALA A 64 -28.17 10.83 11.70
N GLN A 65 -27.98 11.22 10.44
CA GLN A 65 -27.29 10.42 9.42
C GLN A 65 -25.81 10.17 9.74
N LEU A 66 -25.18 10.99 10.58
CA LEU A 66 -23.83 10.80 11.09
C LEU A 66 -23.90 10.11 12.47
N ALA A 67 -24.45 8.90 12.47
CA ALA A 67 -24.48 8.02 13.62
C ALA A 67 -23.80 6.70 13.28
N TYR A 68 -23.16 6.10 14.28
CA TYR A 68 -22.49 4.82 14.10
C TYR A 68 -23.51 3.70 13.82
N GLY A 69 -23.15 2.81 12.91
CA GLY A 69 -23.83 1.55 12.65
C GLY A 69 -22.81 0.57 12.07
N PHE A 70 -22.97 -0.72 12.35
CA PHE A 70 -22.04 -1.73 11.87
C PHE A 70 -21.96 -1.72 10.34
N ASN A 71 -20.77 -1.46 9.80
CA ASN A 71 -20.50 -1.22 8.37
C ASN A 71 -21.25 -0.04 7.71
N TYR A 72 -21.93 0.82 8.50
CA TYR A 72 -22.62 2.01 8.01
C TYR A 72 -21.75 3.28 8.08
N TYR A 73 -21.09 3.51 9.22
CA TYR A 73 -20.28 4.70 9.44
C TYR A 73 -19.01 4.40 10.24
N GLY A 74 -17.88 4.98 9.83
CA GLY A 74 -16.58 4.80 10.50
C GLY A 74 -15.40 5.20 9.64
N THR A 75 -14.20 5.18 10.25
CA THR A 75 -12.94 5.46 9.55
C THR A 75 -12.68 4.46 8.43
N VAL A 76 -12.04 4.92 7.35
CA VAL A 76 -11.77 4.11 6.15
C VAL A 76 -10.27 3.85 5.99
N GLY A 77 -9.92 2.73 5.36
CA GLY A 77 -8.53 2.39 5.01
C GLY A 77 -8.08 3.02 3.69
N SER A 78 -8.07 4.35 3.58
CA SER A 78 -7.58 5.06 2.39
C SER A 78 -6.09 4.79 2.15
N ASN A 79 -5.70 4.56 0.89
CA ASN A 79 -4.34 4.10 0.55
C ASN A 79 -3.76 4.63 -0.78
N ARG A 80 -4.45 5.53 -1.49
CA ARG A 80 -4.03 5.98 -2.83
C ARG A 80 -3.07 7.16 -2.82
N ASP A 81 -3.01 7.90 -1.71
CA ASP A 81 -2.15 9.05 -1.50
C ASP A 81 -0.69 8.65 -1.14
N GLU A 82 -0.41 7.35 -1.04
CA GLU A 82 0.89 6.84 -0.61
C GLU A 82 1.97 7.04 -1.69
N PHE A 83 3.14 7.53 -1.26
CA PHE A 83 4.31 7.67 -2.11
C PHE A 83 5.39 6.65 -1.75
N VAL A 84 6.08 6.17 -2.79
CA VAL A 84 7.13 5.16 -2.65
C VAL A 84 8.39 5.58 -3.40
N ILE A 85 9.53 5.19 -2.87
CA ILE A 85 10.81 5.26 -3.58
C ILE A 85 10.95 3.97 -4.36
N LEU A 86 11.11 4.08 -5.68
CA LEU A 86 11.31 2.96 -6.59
C LEU A 86 12.79 2.91 -7.02
N ARG A 87 13.40 1.74 -6.91
CA ARG A 87 14.78 1.49 -7.37
C ARG A 87 14.91 0.08 -7.95
N LYS A 88 15.84 -0.09 -8.89
CA LYS A 88 16.23 -1.42 -9.38
C LYS A 88 17.03 -2.15 -8.28
N MET A 89 16.74 -3.43 -8.07
CA MET A 89 17.52 -4.30 -7.18
C MET A 89 18.84 -4.69 -7.85
N ASN A 90 19.92 -4.78 -7.06
CA ASN A 90 21.24 -5.18 -7.55
C ASN A 90 21.47 -6.68 -7.40
N LYS A 91 21.08 -7.26 -6.25
CA LYS A 91 21.17 -8.69 -5.96
C LYS A 91 19.78 -9.29 -5.82
N VAL A 92 19.59 -10.50 -6.36
CA VAL A 92 18.35 -11.27 -6.26
C VAL A 92 18.75 -12.68 -5.86
N ASP A 93 18.51 -13.00 -4.60
CA ASP A 93 18.70 -14.32 -4.01
C ASP A 93 17.35 -14.99 -3.72
#